data_AF-A0AAV6D692-F1
#
_entry.id   AF-A0AAV6D692-F1
#
_cell.length_a   1.000
_cell.length_b   1.000
_cell.length_c   1.000
_cell.angle_alpha   90.00
_cell.angle_beta   90.00
_cell.angle_gamma   90.00
#
_symmetry.space_group_name_H-M   'P 1'
#
loop_
_entity.id
_entity.type
_entity.pdbx_description
1 polymer ?
#
loop_
_entity_poly.entity_id
_entity_poly.type
_entity_poly.pdbx_seq_one_letter_code
_entity_poly.pdbx_strand_id
1 'polypeptide(L)'
;MQKISKKPTAKTKSTTPTQQRLWLMYPPRLIKKPFIWEVAQKFKVVTNIRQASVTDEIGIVCLELDGKRDEVKAAINWLVKQGVNVEPVEIGVIAG
;
A
#
# COMPACT_ATOMS: atom_id res chain seq x y z
N MET A 1 44.65 -17.15 7.59
CA MET A 1 43.31 -16.96 7.01
C MET A 1 42.56 -15.86 7.73
N GLN A 2 42.28 -14.72 7.08
CA GLN A 2 41.35 -13.72 7.62
C GLN A 2 39.96 -13.93 6.97
N LYS A 3 38.94 -14.17 7.81
CA LYS A 3 37.54 -14.28 7.36
C LYS A 3 37.02 -12.87 7.08
N ILE A 4 36.73 -12.57 5.82
CA ILE A 4 36.06 -11.33 5.41
C ILE A 4 34.55 -11.52 5.62
N SER A 5 34.01 -10.89 6.65
CA SER A 5 32.56 -10.82 6.90
C SER A 5 31.90 -9.85 5.92
N LYS A 6 31.11 -10.36 4.97
CA LYS A 6 30.27 -9.55 4.08
C LYS A 6 29.11 -8.95 4.90
N LYS A 7 29.15 -7.64 5.14
CA LYS A 7 28.06 -6.86 5.74
C LYS A 7 26.91 -6.75 4.72
N PRO A 8 25.64 -7.01 5.08
CA PRO A 8 24.54 -6.89 4.11
C PRO A 8 24.31 -5.42 3.77
N THR A 9 24.36 -5.10 2.48
CA THR A 9 24.04 -3.77 1.94
C THR A 9 22.56 -3.45 2.17
N ALA A 10 22.28 -2.54 3.10
CA ALA A 10 20.95 -1.98 3.30
C ALA A 10 20.52 -1.23 2.01
N LYS A 11 19.42 -1.66 1.39
CA LYS A 11 18.84 -0.96 0.23
C LYS A 11 18.52 0.49 0.62
N THR A 12 19.09 1.44 -0.10
CA THR A 12 18.90 2.89 0.10
C THR A 12 17.42 3.23 -0.10
N LYS A 13 16.71 3.53 0.99
CA LYS A 13 15.29 3.92 0.92
C LYS A 13 15.16 5.28 0.22
N SER A 14 14.37 5.35 -0.85
CA SER A 14 13.94 6.57 -1.52
C SER A 14 13.28 7.53 -0.53
N THR A 15 13.63 8.81 -0.61
CA THR A 15 13.15 9.87 0.29
C THR A 15 12.03 10.71 -0.30
N THR A 16 11.73 10.58 -1.60
CA THR A 16 10.70 11.39 -2.28
C THR A 16 9.31 11.10 -1.69
N PRO A 17 8.62 12.10 -1.13
CA PRO A 17 7.22 11.97 -0.71
C PRO A 17 6.32 11.72 -1.93
N THR A 18 5.29 10.91 -1.76
CA THR A 18 4.31 10.61 -2.80
C THR A 18 2.96 10.33 -2.16
N GLN A 19 1.90 10.76 -2.85
CA GLN A 19 0.53 10.33 -2.59
C GLN A 19 0.07 9.46 -3.75
N GLN A 20 -0.55 8.32 -3.44
CA GLN A 20 -1.09 7.43 -4.45
C GLN A 20 -2.48 6.95 -4.04
N ARG A 21 -3.46 7.14 -4.93
CA ARG A 21 -4.83 6.65 -4.75
C ARG A 21 -4.98 5.29 -5.43
N LEU A 22 -5.64 4.39 -4.74
CA LEU A 22 -5.79 2.99 -5.11
C LEU A 22 -7.24 2.56 -4.90
N TRP A 23 -7.79 1.81 -5.86
CA TRP A 23 -8.93 0.95 -5.62
C TRP A 23 -8.45 -0.38 -5.03
N LEU A 24 -8.96 -0.72 -3.85
CA LEU A 24 -8.76 -1.99 -3.19
C LEU A 24 -10.06 -2.78 -3.28
N MET A 25 -10.01 -3.97 -3.89
CA MET A 25 -11.16 -4.88 -3.94
C MET A 25 -10.88 -6.10 -3.06
N TYR A 26 -11.73 -6.27 -2.05
CA TYR A 26 -11.71 -7.37 -1.10
C TYR A 26 -12.76 -8.41 -1.49
N PRO A 27 -12.36 -9.63 -1.90
CA PRO A 27 -13.30 -10.75 -2.03
C PRO A 27 -13.84 -11.18 -0.65
N PRO A 28 -14.94 -11.95 -0.56
CA PRO A 28 -15.62 -12.27 0.70
C PRO A 28 -14.68 -12.74 1.83
N ARG A 29 -13.73 -13.62 1.48
CA ARG A 29 -12.74 -14.19 2.42
C ARG A 29 -11.79 -13.15 3.07
N LEU A 30 -11.72 -11.95 2.51
CA LEU A 30 -10.80 -10.89 2.90
C LEU A 30 -11.50 -9.70 3.60
N ILE A 31 -12.83 -9.60 3.53
CA ILE A 31 -13.60 -8.44 4.03
C ILE A 31 -13.42 -8.22 5.54
N LYS A 32 -13.31 -9.30 6.32
CA LYS A 32 -13.15 -9.24 7.77
C LYS A 32 -11.71 -8.97 8.24
N LYS A 33 -10.75 -8.81 7.33
CA LYS A 33 -9.34 -8.58 7.69
C LYS A 33 -9.03 -7.08 7.80
N PRO A 34 -8.23 -6.66 8.80
CA PRO A 34 -8.00 -5.24 9.08
C PRO A 34 -6.86 -4.64 8.22
N PHE A 35 -6.89 -4.84 6.90
CA PHE A 35 -5.76 -4.51 6.02
C PHE A 35 -5.28 -3.05 6.11
N ILE A 36 -6.21 -2.09 6.17
CA ILE A 36 -5.86 -0.66 6.24
C ILE A 36 -5.07 -0.37 7.54
N TRP A 37 -5.50 -0.95 8.66
CA TRP A 37 -4.78 -0.83 9.93
C TRP A 37 -3.41 -1.52 9.86
N GLU A 38 -3.35 -2.74 9.30
CA GLU A 38 -2.08 -3.46 9.15
C GLU A 38 -1.08 -2.69 8.27
N VAL A 39 -1.54 -2.03 7.21
CA VAL A 39 -0.71 -1.17 6.35
C VAL A 39 -0.13 -0.02 7.17
N ALA A 40 -0.95 0.70 7.93
CA ALA A 40 -0.49 1.83 8.74
C ALA A 40 0.50 1.41 9.84
N GLN A 41 0.40 0.18 10.36
CA GLN A 41 1.33 -0.35 11.36
C GLN A 41 2.63 -0.89 10.77
N LYS A 42 2.57 -1.52 9.59
CA LYS A 42 3.72 -2.19 8.97
C LYS A 42 4.60 -1.24 8.16
N PHE A 43 4.04 -0.15 7.64
CA PHE A 43 4.73 0.78 6.74
C PHE A 43 4.63 2.20 7.26
N LYS A 44 5.64 3.02 6.98
CA LYS A 44 5.64 4.45 7.33
C LYS A 44 4.83 5.26 6.32
N VAL A 45 3.53 5.00 6.30
CA VAL A 45 2.54 5.66 5.44
C VAL A 45 1.35 6.13 6.28
N VAL A 46 0.73 7.21 5.85
CA VAL A 46 -0.58 7.64 6.32
C VAL A 46 -1.62 7.09 5.34
N THR A 47 -2.70 6.53 5.87
CA THR A 47 -3.82 6.00 5.09
C THR A 47 -5.00 6.95 5.17
N ASN A 48 -5.58 7.33 4.03
CA ASN A 48 -6.78 8.16 3.96
C ASN A 48 -7.84 7.50 3.07
N ILE A 49 -9.02 7.19 3.64
CA ILE A 49 -10.12 6.59 2.89
C ILE A 49 -10.85 7.71 2.14
N ARG A 50 -10.85 7.64 0.81
CA ARG A 50 -11.57 8.58 -0.05
C ARG A 50 -12.99 8.11 -0.35
N GLN A 51 -13.19 6.80 -0.47
CA GLN A 51 -14.48 6.16 -0.66
C GLN A 51 -14.41 4.73 -0.14
N ALA A 52 -15.52 4.21 0.41
CA ALA A 52 -15.64 2.81 0.76
C ALA A 52 -17.08 2.33 0.57
N SER A 53 -17.23 1.14 -0.01
CA SER A 53 -18.45 0.37 -0.02
C SER A 53 -18.09 -1.04 0.41
N VAL A 54 -18.69 -1.53 1.50
CA VAL A 54 -18.39 -2.85 2.04
C VAL A 54 -19.70 -3.59 2.29
N THR A 55 -19.85 -4.74 1.66
CA THR A 55 -20.94 -5.69 1.89
C THR A 55 -20.35 -7.02 2.37
N ASP A 56 -21.19 -8.05 2.57
CA ASP A 56 -20.69 -9.40 2.87
C ASP A 56 -20.08 -10.11 1.64
N GLU A 57 -20.35 -9.58 0.44
CA GLU A 57 -19.94 -10.17 -0.84
C GLU A 57 -18.68 -9.52 -1.39
N ILE A 58 -18.55 -8.20 -1.26
CA ILE A 58 -17.39 -7.47 -1.77
C ILE A 58 -17.12 -6.21 -0.95
N GLY A 59 -15.85 -5.94 -0.70
CA GLY A 59 -15.39 -4.64 -0.23
C GLY A 59 -14.68 -3.90 -1.36
N ILE A 60 -15.06 -2.66 -1.62
CA ILE A 60 -14.40 -1.76 -2.57
C ILE A 60 -14.01 -0.50 -1.81
N VAL A 61 -12.72 -0.21 -1.74
CA VAL A 61 -12.19 0.95 -1.01
C VAL A 61 -11.25 1.75 -1.89
N CYS A 62 -11.55 3.03 -2.09
CA CYS A 62 -10.59 4.01 -2.61
C CYS A 62 -9.72 4.48 -1.44
N LEU A 63 -8.48 4.01 -1.38
CA LEU A 63 -7.52 4.35 -0.36
C LEU A 63 -6.40 5.21 -0.95
N GLU A 64 -6.14 6.35 -0.34
CA GLU A 64 -4.95 7.14 -0.58
C GLU A 64 -3.86 6.76 0.44
N LEU A 65 -2.67 6.47 -0.07
CA LEU A 65 -1.47 6.28 0.72
C LEU A 65 -0.56 7.49 0.54
N ASP A 66 -0.21 8.15 1.64
CA ASP A 66 0.78 9.22 1.69
C ASP A 66 2.02 8.74 2.44
N GLY A 67 3.20 8.91 1.85
CA GLY A 67 4.46 8.62 2.50
C GLY A 67 5.63 8.65 1.55
N LYS A 68 6.77 8.09 1.98
CA LYS A 68 7.93 7.93 1.08
C LYS A 68 7.61 6.92 -0.01
N ARG A 69 8.05 7.18 -1.24
CA ARG A 69 7.77 6.33 -2.41
C ARG A 69 8.06 4.85 -2.19
N ASP A 70 9.14 4.50 -1.50
CA ASP A 70 9.47 3.10 -1.22
C ASP A 70 8.54 2.45 -0.19
N GLU A 71 8.08 3.21 0.81
CA GLU A 71 7.12 2.72 1.81
C GLU A 71 5.74 2.53 1.17
N VAL A 72 5.30 3.46 0.33
CA VAL A 72 4.06 3.33 -0.46
C VAL A 72 4.12 2.13 -1.40
N LYS A 73 5.22 1.97 -2.15
CA LYS A 73 5.42 0.81 -3.03
C LYS A 73 5.47 -0.51 -2.26
N ALA A 74 6.10 -0.52 -1.07
CA ALA A 74 6.14 -1.71 -0.22
C ALA A 74 4.75 -2.08 0.31
N ALA A 75 3.96 -1.10 0.73
CA ALA A 75 2.58 -1.29 1.18
C ALA A 75 1.69 -1.88 0.07
N ILE A 76 1.75 -1.33 -1.14
CA ILE A 76 1.00 -1.83 -2.31
C ILE A 76 1.36 -3.28 -2.62
N ASN A 77 2.66 -3.57 -2.74
CA ASN A 77 3.13 -4.93 -3.01
C ASN A 77 2.70 -5.92 -1.93
N TRP A 78 2.64 -5.47 -0.68
CA TRP A 78 2.20 -6.31 0.42
C TRP A 78 0.70 -6.60 0.34
N LEU A 79 -0.15 -5.60 0.05
CA LEU A 79 -1.60 -5.80 -0.16
C LEU A 79 -1.87 -6.82 -1.28
N VAL A 80 -1.18 -6.68 -2.42
CA VAL A 80 -1.26 -7.64 -3.54
C VAL A 80 -0.88 -9.05 -3.09
N LYS A 81 0.19 -9.20 -2.31
CA LYS A 81 0.60 -10.50 -1.74
C LYS A 81 -0.41 -11.10 -0.76
N GLN A 82 -1.22 -10.29 -0.10
CA GLN A 82 -2.33 -10.77 0.74
C GLN A 82 -3.55 -11.24 -0.07
N GLY A 83 -3.51 -11.07 -1.40
CA GLY A 83 -4.58 -11.45 -2.32
C GLY A 83 -5.67 -10.38 -2.47
N VAL A 84 -5.40 -9.14 -2.04
CA VAL A 84 -6.25 -7.97 -2.33
C VAL A 84 -6.03 -7.57 -3.79
N ASN A 85 -7.09 -7.33 -4.55
CA ASN A 85 -6.92 -6.70 -5.87
C ASN A 85 -6.66 -5.21 -5.67
N VAL A 86 -5.58 -4.69 -6.27
CA VAL A 86 -5.12 -3.32 -6.09
C VAL A 86 -4.95 -2.68 -7.46
N GLU A 87 -5.76 -1.67 -7.74
CA GLU A 87 -5.71 -0.93 -9.01
C GLU A 87 -5.43 0.55 -8.72
N PRO A 88 -4.53 1.22 -9.47
CA PRO A 88 -4.33 2.64 -9.32
C PRO A 88 -5.60 3.40 -9.76
N VAL A 89 -5.93 4.48 -9.05
CA VAL A 89 -6.94 5.43 -9.55
C VAL A 89 -6.28 6.24 -10.66
N GLU A 90 -6.84 6.19 -11.86
CA GLU A 90 -6.48 7.12 -12.93
C GLU A 90 -6.92 8.53 -12.51
N ILE A 91 -5.97 9.32 -12.01
CA ILE A 91 -6.19 10.74 -11.79
C ILE A 91 -5.89 11.41 -13.13
N GLY A 92 -6.93 11.62 -13.93
CA GLY A 92 -6.86 12.56 -15.04
C GLY A 92 -6.47 13.93 -14.48
N VAL A 93 -5.26 14.38 -14.79
CA VAL A 93 -4.83 15.73 -14.42
C VAL A 93 -5.60 16.70 -15.32
N ILE A 94 -6.79 17.12 -14.89
CA ILE A 94 -7.32 18.41 -15.35
C ILE A 94 -6.55 19.49 -14.60
N ALA A 95 -5.40 19.87 -15.15
CA ALA A 95 -4.74 21.10 -14.76
C ALA A 95 -5.69 22.25 -15.12
N GLY A 96 -6.31 22.85 -14.11
CA GLY A 96 -6.93 24.17 -14.20
C GLY A 96 -5.93 25.23 -13.82
#